data_AF-C6C6M3-F1
#
_entry.id   AF-C6C6M3-F1
#
_cell.length_a   1.000
_cell.length_b   1.000
_cell.length_c   1.000
_cell.angle_alpha   90.00
_cell.angle_beta   90.00
_cell.angle_gamma   90.00
#
_symmetry.space_group_name_H-M   'P 1'
#
loop_
_entity.id
_entity.type
_entity.pdbx_description
1 polymer ?
#
loop_
_entity_poly.entity_id
_entity_poly.type
_entity_poly.pdbx_seq_one_letter_code
_entity_poly.pdbx_strand_id
1 'polypeptide(L)'
;MKLFFSVSNKLAKFLRLDAPRLSGPDGQQPGVQPTVTHSTQISWQLDLIVLDDEWLVVAVEAYSRYTLVIPYVLRPDWHEVEADFKEQWLQHLLSWMHMAGVVDEEWQARQVATGVAALEETVCYRNRDMSIGGHLSDIQLWLRTYLEERRPKRFKQRQVWEFCDYINQLSRRVGGQRRQQGMFLPAERFLTDGLYRFASGLNLASSADGGPANFPNPHRLRGVKQ
;
A
#
# COMPACT_ATOMS: atom_id res chain seq x y z
N MET A 1 -9.75 -5.64 -11.85
CA MET A 1 -8.53 -5.64 -11.01
C MET A 1 -8.93 -5.79 -9.56
N LYS A 2 -8.33 -6.72 -8.82
CA LYS A 2 -8.75 -7.09 -7.45
C LYS A 2 -7.91 -6.39 -6.39
N LEU A 3 -8.55 -6.03 -5.28
CA LEU A 3 -7.88 -5.59 -4.06
C LEU A 3 -7.80 -6.76 -3.08
N PHE A 4 -6.60 -7.11 -2.65
CA PHE A 4 -6.33 -8.24 -1.78
C PHE A 4 -5.80 -7.75 -0.42
N PHE A 5 -6.50 -8.08 0.66
CA PHE A 5 -6.06 -7.80 2.02
C PHE A 5 -5.55 -9.05 2.73
N SER A 6 -4.29 -8.98 3.16
CA SER A 6 -3.66 -9.90 4.09
C SER A 6 -3.69 -9.30 5.49
N VAL A 7 -4.70 -9.66 6.27
CA VAL A 7 -4.92 -9.10 7.62
C VAL A 7 -4.20 -9.95 8.65
N SER A 8 -3.35 -9.32 9.47
CA SER A 8 -2.63 -10.02 10.53
C SER A 8 -3.60 -10.64 11.55
N ASN A 9 -3.18 -11.73 12.20
CA ASN A 9 -3.98 -12.32 13.28
C ASN A 9 -4.27 -11.34 14.42
N LYS A 10 -3.36 -10.38 14.65
CA LYS A 10 -3.53 -9.35 15.68
C LYS A 10 -4.67 -8.40 15.31
N LEU A 11 -4.66 -7.88 14.08
CA LEU A 11 -5.70 -7.00 13.58
C LEU A 11 -7.04 -7.73 13.44
N ALA A 12 -7.07 -8.95 12.90
CA ALA A 12 -8.30 -9.71 12.76
C ALA A 12 -9.00 -9.97 14.11
N LYS A 13 -8.24 -10.31 15.16
CA LYS A 13 -8.78 -10.43 16.52
C LYS A 13 -9.30 -9.11 17.06
N PHE A 14 -8.57 -8.02 16.80
CA PHE A 14 -8.98 -6.67 17.21
C PHE A 14 -10.24 -6.20 16.47
N LEU A 15 -10.49 -6.61 15.23
CA LEU A 15 -11.71 -6.24 14.51
C LEU A 15 -12.85 -7.26 14.66
N ARG A 16 -12.61 -8.38 15.36
CA ARG A 16 -13.52 -9.55 15.37
C ARG A 16 -13.87 -10.02 13.95
N LEU A 17 -12.91 -9.91 13.05
CA LEU A 17 -13.07 -10.21 11.64
C LEU A 17 -13.05 -11.73 11.42
N ASP A 18 -14.16 -12.27 10.91
CA ASP A 18 -14.27 -13.67 10.50
C ASP A 18 -13.83 -13.86 9.04
N ALA A 19 -12.53 -13.75 8.80
CA ALA A 19 -11.93 -14.01 7.50
C ALA A 19 -11.28 -15.40 7.44
N PRO A 20 -11.35 -16.10 6.29
CA PRO A 20 -10.66 -17.36 6.10
C PRO A 20 -9.14 -17.17 6.22
N ARG A 21 -8.42 -18.23 6.60
CA ARG A 21 -6.95 -18.20 6.56
C ARG A 21 -6.48 -18.42 5.13
N LEU A 22 -5.47 -17.65 4.71
CA LEU A 22 -4.84 -17.88 3.41
C LEU A 22 -4.04 -19.18 3.45
N SER A 23 -4.39 -20.14 2.60
CA SER A 23 -3.70 -21.42 2.50
C SER A 23 -2.93 -21.49 1.20
N GLY A 24 -1.74 -22.09 1.23
CA GLY A 24 -0.98 -22.37 0.01
C GLY A 24 -1.64 -23.46 -0.84
N PRO A 25 -1.13 -23.73 -2.06
CA PRO A 25 -1.66 -24.74 -2.99
C PRO A 25 -1.81 -26.13 -2.35
N ASP A 26 -0.87 -26.49 -1.46
CA ASP A 26 -0.84 -27.79 -0.79
C ASP A 26 -1.49 -27.78 0.60
N GLY A 27 -2.17 -26.68 0.97
CA GLY A 27 -2.77 -26.50 2.30
C GLY A 27 -1.76 -26.34 3.45
N GLN A 28 -0.46 -26.39 3.17
CA GLN A 28 0.60 -26.27 4.18
C GLN A 28 0.76 -24.82 4.67
N GLN A 29 1.05 -24.67 5.96
CA GLN A 29 1.31 -23.40 6.65
C GLN A 29 0.21 -22.32 6.46
N PRO A 30 -1.04 -22.61 6.84
CA PRO A 30 -2.15 -21.66 6.68
C PRO A 30 -1.89 -20.38 7.47
N GLY A 31 -2.01 -19.24 6.79
CA GLY A 31 -1.91 -17.90 7.35
C GLY A 31 -0.49 -17.31 7.39
N VAL A 32 0.49 -17.88 6.67
CA VAL A 32 1.84 -17.31 6.51
C VAL A 32 2.33 -17.31 5.06
N GLN A 33 1.41 -17.15 4.11
CA GLN A 33 1.70 -17.22 2.69
C GLN A 33 2.23 -15.87 2.16
N PRO A 34 3.18 -15.87 1.22
CA PRO A 34 3.59 -14.66 0.52
C PRO A 34 2.42 -14.04 -0.25
N THR A 35 2.38 -12.72 -0.25
CA THR A 35 1.42 -11.92 -1.03
C THR A 35 2.14 -11.25 -2.18
N VAL A 36 1.47 -11.14 -3.32
CA VAL A 36 2.07 -10.60 -4.55
C VAL A 36 1.13 -9.58 -5.17
N THR A 37 1.69 -8.46 -5.60
CA THR A 37 1.03 -7.50 -6.48
C THR A 37 1.50 -7.75 -7.91
N HIS A 38 0.55 -7.82 -8.83
CA HIS A 38 0.80 -8.03 -10.26
C HIS A 38 -0.23 -7.26 -11.09
N SER A 39 -0.26 -7.48 -12.41
CA SER A 39 -1.09 -6.70 -13.34
C SER A 39 -2.59 -6.67 -13.02
N THR A 40 -3.14 -7.69 -12.36
CA THR A 40 -4.57 -7.84 -12.09
C THR A 40 -4.95 -7.84 -10.61
N GLN A 41 -3.98 -7.78 -9.70
CA GLN A 41 -4.18 -7.78 -8.24
C GLN A 41 -3.24 -6.78 -7.56
N ILE A 42 -3.77 -6.07 -6.58
CA ILE A 42 -3.02 -5.20 -5.66
C ILE A 42 -3.18 -5.77 -4.26
N SER A 43 -2.07 -6.15 -3.65
CA SER A 43 -2.05 -6.82 -2.35
C SER A 43 -1.49 -5.91 -1.27
N TRP A 44 -2.20 -5.82 -0.15
CA TRP A 44 -1.79 -5.07 1.03
C TRP A 44 -1.78 -5.98 2.25
N GLN A 45 -0.72 -5.90 3.05
CA GLN A 45 -0.69 -6.51 4.39
C GLN A 45 -1.05 -5.47 5.43
N LEU A 46 -2.09 -5.74 6.23
CA LEU A 46 -2.54 -4.87 7.30
C LEU A 46 -2.17 -5.48 8.65
N ASP A 47 -1.62 -4.66 9.54
CA ASP A 47 -1.31 -5.02 10.92
C ASP A 47 -1.75 -3.93 11.90
N LEU A 48 -1.82 -4.28 13.18
CA LEU A 48 -2.22 -3.39 14.27
C LEU A 48 -1.01 -2.99 15.11
N ILE A 49 -0.79 -1.70 15.29
CA ILE A 49 0.06 -1.15 16.35
C ILE A 49 -0.87 -0.57 17.43
N VAL A 50 -0.58 -0.89 18.69
CA VAL A 50 -1.34 -0.38 19.83
C VAL A 50 -0.44 0.62 20.54
N LEU A 51 -0.92 1.85 20.67
CA LEU A 51 -0.33 2.89 21.51
C LEU A 51 -1.16 2.99 22.81
N ASP A 52 -0.76 3.87 23.73
CA ASP A 52 -1.41 3.97 25.05
C ASP A 52 -2.90 4.35 24.95
N ASP A 53 -3.22 5.34 24.10
CA ASP A 53 -4.59 5.89 23.95
C ASP A 53 -5.15 5.75 22.53
N GLU A 54 -4.41 5.12 21.61
CA GLU A 54 -4.74 5.08 20.17
C GLU A 54 -4.37 3.73 19.54
N TRP A 55 -5.11 3.35 18.50
CA TRP A 55 -4.81 2.19 17.66
C TRP A 55 -4.40 2.65 16.27
N LEU A 56 -3.32 2.10 15.73
CA LEU A 56 -2.91 2.38 14.37
C LEU A 56 -3.03 1.12 13.53
N VAL A 57 -3.80 1.20 12.45
CA VAL A 57 -3.73 0.20 11.38
C VAL A 57 -2.61 0.62 10.44
N VAL A 58 -1.65 -0.26 10.23
CA VAL A 58 -0.54 -0.06 9.28
C VAL A 58 -0.77 -0.98 8.10
N ALA A 59 -0.86 -0.41 6.89
CA ALA A 59 -1.01 -1.15 5.65
C ALA A 59 0.27 -1.03 4.82
N VAL A 60 0.85 -2.15 4.41
CA VAL A 60 2.06 -2.21 3.57
C VAL A 60 1.75 -2.92 2.26
N GLU A 61 1.98 -2.24 1.14
CA GLU A 61 1.73 -2.78 -0.20
C GLU A 61 2.82 -3.80 -0.60
N ALA A 62 2.41 -4.91 -1.20
CA ALA A 62 3.29 -6.05 -1.44
C ALA A 62 4.43 -5.77 -2.43
N TYR A 63 4.25 -4.93 -3.46
CA TYR A 63 5.30 -4.67 -4.46
C TYR A 63 6.22 -3.49 -4.10
N SER A 64 5.61 -2.34 -3.83
CA SER A 64 6.25 -1.07 -3.55
C SER A 64 6.71 -0.95 -2.10
N ARG A 65 6.21 -1.78 -1.19
CA ARG A 65 6.38 -1.61 0.27
C ARG A 65 5.89 -0.25 0.76
N TYR A 66 5.07 0.43 -0.03
CA TYR A 66 4.45 1.69 0.37
C TYR A 66 3.59 1.46 1.59
N THR A 67 3.71 2.35 2.57
CA THR A 67 3.12 2.21 3.89
C THR A 67 2.12 3.31 4.15
N LEU A 68 0.90 2.92 4.49
CA LEU A 68 -0.14 3.79 5.03
C LEU A 68 -0.30 3.52 6.52
N VAL A 69 -0.62 4.56 7.28
CA VAL A 69 -0.94 4.48 8.70
C VAL A 69 -2.29 5.15 8.92
N ILE A 70 -3.19 4.48 9.63
CA ILE A 70 -4.56 4.95 9.84
C ILE A 70 -4.83 4.93 11.35
N PRO A 71 -4.94 6.10 12.00
CA PRO A 71 -5.14 6.17 13.45
C PRO A 71 -6.61 6.06 13.83
N TYR A 72 -6.87 5.43 14.96
CA TYR A 72 -8.19 5.27 15.55
C TYR A 72 -8.15 5.57 17.05
N VAL A 73 -9.06 6.45 17.48
CA VAL A 73 -9.29 6.77 18.91
C VAL A 73 -10.43 5.93 19.49
N LEU A 74 -11.32 5.43 18.63
CA LEU A 74 -12.36 4.46 18.97
C LEU A 74 -12.09 3.21 18.16
N ARG A 75 -12.38 2.04 18.73
CA ARG A 75 -12.19 0.76 18.03
C ARG A 75 -13.09 0.71 16.78
N PRO A 76 -12.52 0.65 15.57
CA PRO A 76 -13.30 0.55 14.35
C PRO A 76 -13.79 -0.88 14.12
N ASP A 77 -14.78 -1.02 13.24
CA ASP A 77 -15.07 -2.29 12.57
C ASP A 77 -14.28 -2.44 11.25
N TRP A 78 -14.46 -3.57 10.55
CA TRP A 78 -13.74 -3.82 9.30
C TRP A 78 -14.19 -2.89 8.16
N HIS A 79 -15.47 -2.52 8.10
CA HIS A 79 -15.99 -1.67 7.04
C HIS A 79 -15.41 -0.25 7.15
N GLU A 80 -15.30 0.28 8.38
CA GLU A 80 -14.59 1.53 8.66
C GLU A 80 -13.12 1.44 8.22
N VAL A 81 -12.41 0.39 8.61
CA VAL A 81 -11.00 0.20 8.22
C VAL A 81 -10.81 0.14 6.71
N GLU A 82 -11.68 -0.57 6.00
CA GLU A 82 -11.62 -0.69 4.56
C GLU A 82 -11.91 0.64 3.84
N ALA A 83 -12.92 1.38 4.31
CA ALA A 83 -13.28 2.68 3.76
C ALA A 83 -12.16 3.70 3.96
N ASP A 84 -11.66 3.83 5.20
CA ASP A 84 -10.57 4.75 5.55
C ASP A 84 -9.28 4.40 4.80
N PHE A 85 -9.01 3.10 4.61
CA PHE A 85 -7.89 2.65 3.79
C PHE A 85 -8.03 3.11 2.34
N LYS A 86 -9.20 2.90 1.71
CA LYS A 86 -9.43 3.29 0.30
C LYS A 86 -9.31 4.80 0.12
N GLU A 87 -9.84 5.57 1.06
CA GLU A 87 -9.72 7.02 1.06
C GLU A 87 -8.26 7.47 1.18
N GLN A 88 -7.54 6.99 2.21
CA GLN A 88 -6.13 7.34 2.42
C GLN A 88 -5.26 6.93 1.22
N TRP A 89 -5.49 5.72 0.69
CA TRP A 89 -4.76 5.25 -0.48
C TRP A 89 -4.98 6.17 -1.70
N LEU A 90 -6.22 6.56 -1.98
CA LEU A 90 -6.54 7.48 -3.07
C LEU A 90 -5.90 8.86 -2.84
N GLN A 91 -5.99 9.42 -1.63
CA GLN A 91 -5.39 10.72 -1.30
C GLN A 91 -3.88 10.72 -1.51
N HIS A 92 -3.18 9.68 -1.04
CA HIS A 92 -1.75 9.53 -1.24
C HIS A 92 -1.41 9.38 -2.73
N LEU A 93 -2.17 8.57 -3.47
CA LEU A 93 -1.95 8.37 -4.90
C LEU A 93 -2.08 9.69 -5.68
N LEU A 94 -3.17 10.43 -5.45
CA LEU A 94 -3.40 11.73 -6.08
C LEU A 94 -2.31 12.73 -5.72
N SER A 95 -1.87 12.77 -4.46
CA SER A 95 -0.80 13.66 -4.01
C SER A 95 0.51 13.38 -4.76
N TRP A 96 0.90 12.11 -4.93
CA TRP A 96 2.09 11.75 -5.70
C TRP A 96 1.94 12.05 -7.20
N MET A 97 0.78 11.78 -7.78
CA MET A 97 0.53 12.09 -9.20
C MET A 97 0.54 13.60 -9.47
N HIS A 98 0.05 14.41 -8.52
CA HIS A 98 0.11 15.87 -8.59
C HIS A 98 1.55 16.38 -8.46
N MET A 99 2.31 15.90 -7.48
CA MET A 99 3.74 16.25 -7.36
C MET A 99 4.56 15.84 -8.59
N ALA A 100 4.14 14.79 -9.30
CA ALA A 100 4.75 14.34 -10.55
C ALA A 100 4.28 15.12 -11.80
N GLY A 101 3.33 16.06 -11.67
CA GLY A 101 2.78 16.84 -12.78
C GLY A 101 1.91 16.02 -13.74
N VAL A 102 1.31 14.91 -13.28
CA VAL A 102 0.40 14.08 -14.09
C VAL A 102 -1.05 14.45 -13.85
N VAL A 103 -1.38 14.90 -12.63
CA VAL A 103 -2.72 15.30 -12.22
C VAL A 103 -2.67 16.74 -11.71
N ASP A 104 -3.12 17.68 -12.53
CA ASP A 104 -3.20 19.12 -12.20
C ASP A 104 -4.64 19.65 -12.30
N GLU A 105 -5.50 18.96 -13.04
CA GLU A 105 -6.89 19.34 -13.24
C GLU A 105 -7.87 18.39 -12.54
N GLU A 106 -9.03 18.92 -12.14
CA GLU A 106 -10.04 18.17 -11.38
C GLU A 106 -10.55 16.94 -12.13
N TRP A 107 -10.70 17.00 -13.46
CA TRP A 107 -11.17 15.85 -14.25
C TRP A 107 -10.17 14.69 -14.24
N GLN A 108 -8.86 14.99 -14.18
CA GLN A 108 -7.81 13.98 -14.09
C GLN A 108 -7.87 13.27 -12.73
N ALA A 109 -8.03 14.05 -11.66
CA ALA A 109 -8.22 13.50 -10.32
C ALA A 109 -9.49 12.63 -10.23
N ARG A 110 -10.60 13.08 -10.81
CA ARG A 110 -11.85 12.31 -10.90
C ARG A 110 -11.68 11.01 -11.70
N GLN A 111 -10.90 11.02 -12.78
CA GLN A 111 -10.60 9.80 -13.55
C GLN A 111 -9.84 8.77 -12.70
N VAL A 112 -8.79 9.21 -11.98
CA VAL A 112 -8.04 8.33 -11.07
C VAL A 112 -8.95 7.78 -9.97
N ALA A 113 -9.75 8.64 -9.33
CA ALA A 113 -10.70 8.24 -8.30
C ALA A 113 -11.73 7.22 -8.82
N THR A 114 -12.22 7.40 -10.03
CA THR A 114 -13.13 6.45 -10.69
C THR A 114 -12.46 5.10 -10.93
N GLY A 115 -11.19 5.11 -11.34
CA GLY A 115 -10.40 3.88 -11.51
C GLY A 115 -10.20 3.11 -10.20
N VAL A 116 -9.94 3.81 -9.09
CA VAL A 116 -9.83 3.19 -7.75
C VAL A 116 -11.19 2.66 -7.28
N ALA A 117 -12.27 3.41 -7.49
CA ALA A 117 -13.63 2.98 -7.15
C ALA A 117 -14.11 1.78 -8.00
N ALA A 118 -13.59 1.62 -9.22
CA ALA A 118 -13.91 0.51 -10.12
C ALA A 118 -13.10 -0.77 -9.83
N LEU A 119 -12.29 -0.80 -8.78
CA LEU A 119 -11.66 -2.03 -8.31
C LEU A 119 -12.75 -3.08 -8.03
N GLU A 120 -12.50 -4.31 -8.49
CA GLU A 120 -13.39 -5.46 -8.29
C GLU A 120 -13.48 -5.83 -6.80
N GLU A 121 -14.25 -6.89 -6.53
CA GLU A 121 -14.43 -7.48 -5.20
C GLU A 121 -13.12 -7.48 -4.38
N THR A 122 -13.22 -6.85 -3.21
CA THR A 122 -12.16 -6.83 -2.22
C THR A 122 -12.15 -8.18 -1.52
N VAL A 123 -11.03 -8.90 -1.63
CA VAL A 123 -10.86 -10.19 -0.96
C VAL A 123 -10.02 -10.00 0.30
N CYS A 124 -10.45 -10.62 1.40
CA CYS A 124 -9.80 -10.48 2.69
C CYS A 124 -9.48 -11.83 3.31
N TYR A 125 -8.22 -12.02 3.70
CA TYR A 125 -7.74 -13.23 4.35
C TYR A 125 -6.95 -12.92 5.61
N ARG A 126 -7.07 -13.80 6.61
CA ARG A 126 -6.11 -13.84 7.72
C ARG A 126 -4.79 -14.42 7.23
N ASN A 127 -3.75 -13.60 7.26
CA ASN A 127 -2.43 -13.98 6.76
C ASN A 127 -1.32 -13.09 7.33
N ARG A 128 -0.08 -13.62 7.35
CA ARG A 128 1.14 -12.88 7.66
C ARG A 128 2.23 -13.26 6.66
N ASP A 129 2.39 -12.45 5.63
CA ASP A 129 3.52 -12.48 4.72
C ASP A 129 4.82 -12.11 5.46
N MET A 130 5.69 -13.11 5.60
CA MET A 130 6.97 -12.97 6.28
C MET A 130 7.96 -12.09 5.52
N SER A 131 7.80 -11.93 4.20
CA SER A 131 8.63 -11.02 3.39
C SER A 131 8.34 -9.55 3.68
N ILE A 132 7.16 -9.24 4.25
CA ILE A 132 6.76 -7.90 4.71
C ILE A 132 7.05 -7.72 6.20
N GLY A 133 7.09 -8.80 6.98
CA GLY A 133 7.25 -8.77 8.44
C GLY A 133 8.48 -7.98 8.94
N GLY A 134 9.59 -8.02 8.20
CA GLY A 134 10.77 -7.19 8.49
C GLY A 134 10.47 -5.69 8.38
N HIS A 135 9.82 -5.27 7.31
CA HIS A 135 9.45 -3.86 7.10
C HIS A 135 8.47 -3.36 8.17
N LEU A 136 7.50 -4.18 8.60
CA LEU A 136 6.60 -3.82 9.71
C LEU A 136 7.35 -3.60 11.03
N SER A 137 8.39 -4.39 11.29
CA SER A 137 9.23 -4.22 12.48
C SER A 137 10.02 -2.92 12.42
N ASP A 138 10.56 -2.56 11.24
CA ASP A 138 11.23 -1.27 11.02
C ASP A 138 10.26 -0.09 11.20
N ILE A 139 9.04 -0.20 10.64
CA ILE A 139 8.00 0.84 10.77
C ILE A 139 7.65 1.05 12.26
N GLN A 140 7.50 -0.02 13.04
CA GLN A 140 7.26 0.08 14.48
C GLN A 140 8.41 0.77 15.21
N LEU A 141 9.66 0.49 14.83
CA LEU A 141 10.82 1.17 15.40
C LEU A 141 10.80 2.67 15.06
N TRP A 142 10.62 3.03 13.79
CA TRP A 142 10.60 4.43 13.37
C TRP A 142 9.42 5.21 13.94
N LEU A 143 8.26 4.57 14.10
CA LEU A 143 7.12 5.18 14.76
C LEU A 143 7.46 5.51 16.22
N ARG A 144 8.08 4.59 16.96
CA ARG A 144 8.52 4.87 18.34
C ARG A 144 9.47 6.05 18.40
N THR A 145 10.49 6.07 17.54
CA THR A 145 11.43 7.20 17.45
C THR A 145 10.70 8.52 17.14
N TYR A 146 9.79 8.52 16.16
CA TYR A 146 9.00 9.70 15.81
C TYR A 146 8.18 10.20 17.01
N LEU A 147 7.52 9.30 17.74
CA LEU A 147 6.72 9.64 18.92
C LEU A 147 7.60 10.17 20.07
N GLU A 148 8.77 9.59 20.29
CA GLU A 148 9.73 10.02 21.32
C GLU A 148 10.30 11.42 21.05
N GLU A 149 10.63 11.71 19.78
CA GLU A 149 11.23 12.97 19.35
C GLU A 149 10.20 14.10 19.24
N ARG A 150 9.05 13.83 18.61
CA ARG A 150 8.03 14.85 18.32
C ARG A 150 7.03 15.04 19.47
N ARG A 151 6.89 14.02 20.34
CA ARG A 151 5.95 13.98 21.48
C ARG A 151 4.57 14.56 21.14
N PRO A 152 3.94 14.11 20.05
CA PRO A 152 2.63 14.63 19.71
C PRO A 152 1.63 14.23 20.80
N LYS A 153 0.74 15.15 21.19
CA LYS A 153 -0.32 14.83 22.15
C LYS A 153 -1.27 13.73 21.66
N ARG A 154 -1.41 13.61 20.35
CA ARG A 154 -2.23 12.62 19.61
C ARG A 154 -1.65 12.43 18.21
N PHE A 155 -1.77 11.24 17.65
CA PHE A 155 -1.34 10.94 16.29
C PHE A 155 -2.42 11.37 15.28
N LYS A 156 -2.64 12.69 15.16
CA LYS A 156 -3.66 13.25 14.27
C LYS A 156 -3.24 13.11 12.80
N GLN A 157 -4.19 13.36 11.91
CA GLN A 157 -4.02 13.25 10.45
C GLN A 157 -2.75 13.92 9.93
N ARG A 158 -2.39 15.11 10.41
CA ARG A 158 -1.14 15.78 10.00
C ARG A 158 0.12 14.98 10.36
N GLN A 159 0.22 14.47 11.59
CA GLN A 159 1.36 13.65 12.02
C GLN A 159 1.43 12.34 11.25
N VAL A 160 0.27 11.73 10.96
CA VAL A 160 0.18 10.54 10.11
C VAL A 160 0.74 10.81 8.73
N TRP A 161 0.32 11.90 8.08
CA TRP A 161 0.84 12.29 6.77
C TRP A 161 2.34 12.54 6.80
N GLU A 162 2.84 13.32 7.75
CA GLU A 162 4.28 13.59 7.91
C GLU A 162 5.08 12.30 8.13
N PHE A 163 4.56 11.37 8.94
CA PHE A 163 5.20 10.08 9.18
C PHE A 163 5.19 9.18 7.94
N CYS A 164 4.04 9.07 7.26
CA CYS A 164 3.91 8.31 6.03
C CYS A 164 4.81 8.86 4.92
N ASP A 165 4.90 10.18 4.79
CA ASP A 165 5.80 10.82 3.83
C ASP A 165 7.26 10.44 4.13
N TYR A 166 7.69 10.60 5.38
CA TYR A 166 9.02 10.22 5.83
C TYR A 166 9.36 8.74 5.55
N ILE A 167 8.55 7.79 6.01
CA ILE A 167 8.87 6.36 5.89
C ILE A 167 8.86 5.84 4.45
N ASN A 168 8.09 6.48 3.56
CA ASN A 168 7.99 6.09 2.15
C ASN A 168 9.08 6.70 1.28
N GLN A 169 9.85 7.65 1.83
CA GLN A 169 11.08 8.17 1.23
C GLN A 169 12.34 7.44 1.73
N LEU A 170 12.22 6.50 2.67
CA LEU A 170 13.33 5.68 3.11
C LEU A 170 13.56 4.50 2.18
N SER A 171 14.80 4.39 1.66
CA SER A 171 15.21 3.30 0.78
C SER A 171 15.00 1.93 1.44
N ARG A 172 14.34 1.03 0.71
CA ARG A 172 14.05 -0.34 1.14
C ARG A 172 14.80 -1.33 0.28
N ARG A 173 14.97 -2.54 0.83
CA ARG A 173 15.60 -3.67 0.14
C ARG A 173 14.70 -4.89 0.18
N VAL A 174 14.60 -5.61 -0.92
CA VAL A 174 14.02 -6.96 -0.94
C VAL A 174 15.12 -7.96 -0.59
N GLY A 175 14.83 -8.92 0.30
CA GLY A 175 15.79 -9.93 0.76
C GLY A 175 16.47 -10.68 -0.40
N GLY A 176 17.76 -10.99 -0.23
CA GLY A 176 18.54 -11.86 -1.15
C GLY A 176 19.59 -11.17 -2.03
N GLN A 177 19.51 -9.85 -2.29
CA GLN A 177 20.46 -9.19 -3.20
C GLN A 177 21.50 -8.34 -2.45
N ARG A 178 22.76 -8.77 -2.38
CA ARG A 178 23.88 -8.08 -1.67
C ARG A 178 24.35 -6.75 -2.29
N ARG A 179 23.82 -6.31 -3.44
CA ARG A 179 24.23 -5.09 -4.14
C ARG A 179 23.20 -3.96 -4.02
N GLN A 180 23.66 -2.70 -4.18
CA GLN A 180 22.83 -1.49 -4.30
C GLN A 180 21.68 -1.63 -5.32
N GLN A 181 21.79 -2.54 -6.28
CA GLN A 181 20.77 -2.84 -7.30
C GLN A 181 19.43 -3.37 -6.74
N GLY A 182 19.36 -3.77 -5.47
CA GLY A 182 18.13 -4.21 -4.81
C GLY A 182 17.45 -3.14 -3.95
N MET A 183 18.00 -1.91 -3.92
CA MET A 183 17.42 -0.78 -3.20
C MET A 183 16.39 -0.03 -4.05
N PHE A 184 15.35 0.47 -3.42
CA PHE A 184 14.31 1.26 -4.08
C PHE A 184 13.61 2.18 -3.08
N LEU A 185 13.03 3.26 -3.58
CA LEU A 185 12.14 4.12 -2.81
C LEU A 185 10.70 3.62 -2.92
N PRO A 186 10.00 3.36 -1.79
CA PRO A 186 8.60 2.97 -1.82
C PRO A 186 7.71 3.95 -2.59
N ALA A 187 7.90 5.25 -2.38
CA ALA A 187 7.15 6.29 -3.08
C ALA A 187 7.27 6.20 -4.61
N GLU A 188 8.47 5.97 -5.14
CA GLU A 188 8.69 5.85 -6.59
C GLU A 188 7.99 4.62 -7.17
N ARG A 189 8.08 3.47 -6.50
CA ARG A 189 7.40 2.24 -6.94
C ARG A 189 5.89 2.37 -6.85
N PHE A 190 5.40 3.00 -5.80
CA PHE A 190 3.98 3.27 -5.59
C PHE A 190 3.42 4.17 -6.69
N LEU A 191 4.11 5.28 -6.98
CA LEU A 191 3.73 6.17 -8.07
C LEU A 191 3.78 5.43 -9.42
N THR A 192 4.84 4.69 -9.71
CA THR A 192 4.96 3.92 -10.96
C THR A 192 3.82 2.92 -11.13
N ASP A 193 3.49 2.17 -10.08
CA ASP A 193 2.37 1.22 -10.07
C ASP A 193 1.02 1.93 -10.25
N GLY A 194 0.81 3.02 -9.54
CA GLY A 194 -0.40 3.83 -9.63
C GLY A 194 -0.61 4.44 -11.01
N LEU A 195 0.44 4.99 -11.62
CA LEU A 195 0.41 5.53 -12.98
C LEU A 195 0.06 4.46 -14.02
N TYR A 196 0.69 3.29 -13.92
CA TYR A 196 0.38 2.14 -14.78
C TYR A 196 -1.10 1.75 -14.71
N ARG A 197 -1.69 1.76 -13.51
CA ARG A 197 -3.05 1.26 -13.27
C ARG A 197 -4.14 2.28 -13.55
N PHE A 198 -3.91 3.54 -13.18
CA PHE A 198 -4.98 4.53 -13.05
C PHE A 198 -4.79 5.79 -13.90
N ALA A 199 -3.62 5.97 -14.54
CA ALA A 199 -3.33 7.15 -15.35
C ALA A 199 -3.35 6.88 -16.86
N SER A 200 -3.95 5.76 -17.31
CA SER A 200 -4.20 5.53 -18.73
C SER A 200 -5.06 6.66 -19.31
N GLY A 201 -4.62 7.26 -20.42
CA GLY A 201 -5.28 8.43 -21.00
C GLY A 201 -4.88 9.78 -20.43
N LEU A 202 -4.13 9.83 -19.32
CA LEU A 202 -3.66 11.09 -18.73
C LEU A 202 -2.32 11.56 -19.27
N ASN A 203 -1.59 10.70 -19.96
CA ASN A 203 -0.29 11.07 -20.52
C ASN A 203 -0.48 11.99 -21.73
N LEU A 204 -0.15 13.27 -21.53
CA LEU A 204 -0.23 14.33 -22.53
C LEU A 204 0.90 14.25 -23.56
N ALA A 205 1.94 13.45 -23.33
CA ALA A 205 2.93 13.17 -24.35
C ALA A 205 2.26 12.30 -25.42
N SER A 206 1.95 12.92 -26.56
CA SER A 206 1.49 12.21 -27.75
C SER A 206 2.45 11.06 -28.01
N SER A 207 1.96 9.81 -27.94
CA SER A 207 2.68 8.73 -28.60
C SER A 207 2.84 9.10 -30.07
N ALA A 208 3.93 8.70 -30.72
CA ALA A 208 4.18 9.00 -32.13
C ALA A 208 3.01 8.59 -33.06
N ASP A 209 2.12 7.72 -32.57
CA ASP A 209 0.96 7.18 -33.26
C ASP A 209 -0.38 7.85 -32.86
N GLY A 210 -0.38 8.96 -32.12
CA GLY A 210 -1.58 9.74 -31.83
C GLY A 210 -2.56 9.12 -30.83
N GLY A 211 -2.19 8.02 -30.15
CA GLY A 211 -2.95 7.40 -29.07
C GLY A 211 -2.50 7.88 -27.68
N PRO A 212 -3.33 7.72 -26.63
CA PRO A 212 -2.92 8.02 -25.26
C PRO A 212 -1.71 7.17 -24.87
N ALA A 213 -0.60 7.81 -24.49
CA ALA A 213 0.62 7.11 -24.15
C ALA A 213 0.47 6.41 -22.78
N ASN A 214 0.33 5.09 -22.75
CA ASN A 214 0.18 4.37 -21.49
C ASN A 214 1.50 4.28 -20.70
N PHE A 215 1.42 4.37 -19.38
CA PHE A 215 2.56 4.15 -18.49
C PHE A 215 3.01 2.67 -18.53
N PRO A 216 4.33 2.39 -18.47
CA PRO A 216 4.84 1.03 -18.59
C PRO A 216 4.43 0.16 -17.40
N ASN A 217 4.09 -1.10 -17.66
CA ASN A 217 3.75 -2.08 -16.61
C ASN A 217 4.99 -2.46 -15.78
N PRO A 218 5.06 -2.12 -14.47
CA PRO A 218 6.21 -2.42 -13.63
C PRO A 218 6.30 -3.89 -13.20
N HIS A 219 5.26 -4.69 -13.46
CA HIS A 219 5.16 -6.12 -13.13
C HIS A 219 5.57 -7.03 -14.27
N ARG A 220 6.07 -6.49 -15.39
CA ARG A 220 6.63 -7.34 -16.47
C ARG A 220 7.84 -8.08 -15.92
N LEU A 221 7.73 -9.41 -15.88
CA LEU A 221 8.88 -10.29 -15.68
C LEU A 221 9.89 -9.98 -16.78
N ARG A 222 11.05 -9.40 -16.44
CA ARG A 222 12.18 -9.30 -17.36
C ARG A 222 12.61 -10.74 -17.70
N GLY A 223 12.23 -11.25 -18.87
CA GLY A 223 12.90 -12.39 -19.50
C GLY A 223 12.18 -13.74 -19.48
N VAL A 224 10.92 -13.83 -19.91
CA VAL A 224 10.48 -15.04 -20.60
C VAL A 224 10.53 -14.75 -22.09
N LYS A 225 11.63 -15.17 -22.74
CA LYS A 225 11.62 -15.33 -24.20
C LYS A 225 10.55 -16.40 -24.49
N GLN A 226 9.54 -16.02 -25.27
CA GLN A 226 8.73 -17.01 -25.99
C GLN A 226 9.62 -17.75 -26.99
#